data_AF-A0A437KRB7-F1
#
_entry.id   AF-A0A437KRB7-F1
#
_cell.length_a   1.000
_cell.length_b   1.000
_cell.length_c   1.000
_cell.angle_alpha   90.00
_cell.angle_beta   90.00
_cell.angle_gamma   90.00
#
_symmetry.space_group_name_H-M   'P 1'
#
loop_
_entity.id
_entity.type
_entity.pdbx_description
1 polymer ?
#
loop_
_entity_poly.entity_id
_entity_poly.type
_entity_poly.pdbx_seq_one_letter_code
_entity_poly.pdbx_strand_id
1 'polypeptide(L)'
;MKGYTKENILNKLIESCLTFDAKLFMPYLQSEIVITDATDKRKFYGFFEKMLITAKSNSVEPMNFKIEIPDWEDEEDTKHYNLYDSVHKHSRLSLRVRESENSIYIETMPF
;
A
#
# COMPACT_ATOMS: atom_id res chain seq x y z
N MET A 1 4.00 -10.71 23.71
CA MET A 1 3.42 -10.65 22.35
C MET A 1 4.42 -9.95 21.46
N LYS A 2 4.84 -10.53 20.33
CA LYS A 2 5.69 -9.81 19.36
C LYS A 2 4.84 -8.65 18.81
N GLY A 3 5.20 -7.42 19.18
CA GLY A 3 4.50 -6.22 18.70
C GLY A 3 4.59 -6.10 17.18
N TYR A 4 3.64 -5.41 16.57
CA TYR A 4 3.75 -4.99 15.19
C TYR A 4 4.96 -4.04 15.06
N THR A 5 5.88 -4.30 14.14
CA THR A 5 6.98 -3.38 13.80
C THR A 5 6.66 -2.69 12.48
N LYS A 6 7.20 -1.48 12.26
CA LYS A 6 7.03 -0.77 10.98
C LYS A 6 7.45 -1.63 9.79
N GLU A 7 8.59 -2.29 9.90
CA GLU A 7 9.10 -3.24 8.90
C GLU A 7 8.10 -4.36 8.59
N ASN A 8 7.55 -5.03 9.62
CA ASN A 8 6.60 -6.12 9.41
C ASN A 8 5.28 -5.63 8.79
N ILE A 9 4.82 -4.43 9.18
CA ILE A 9 3.63 -3.79 8.61
C ILE A 9 3.84 -3.52 7.12
N LEU A 10 4.95 -2.88 6.75
CA LEU A 10 5.25 -2.52 5.35
C LEU A 10 5.48 -3.76 4.49
N ASN A 11 6.19 -4.77 5.00
CA ASN A 11 6.37 -6.04 4.29
C ASN A 11 5.03 -6.72 4.00
N LYS A 12 4.09 -6.69 4.95
CA LYS A 12 2.76 -7.28 4.79
C LYS A 12 1.85 -6.47 3.88
N LEU A 13 2.02 -5.15 3.84
CA LEU A 13 1.38 -4.30 2.84
C LEU A 13 1.87 -4.68 1.42
N ILE A 14 3.18 -4.79 1.23
CA ILE A 14 3.78 -5.18 -0.07
C ILE A 14 3.32 -6.58 -0.48
N GLU A 15 3.36 -7.55 0.44
CA GLU A 15 2.90 -8.92 0.20
C GLU A 15 1.43 -8.96 -0.22
N SER A 16 0.56 -8.19 0.45
CA SER A 16 -0.85 -8.09 0.08
C SER A 16 -1.04 -7.51 -1.33
N CYS A 17 -0.18 -6.58 -1.75
CA CYS A 17 -0.20 -6.03 -3.11
C CYS A 17 0.24 -7.07 -4.15
N LEU A 18 1.36 -7.75 -3.92
CA LEU A 18 1.92 -8.75 -4.84
C LEU A 18 1.03 -9.98 -5.01
N THR A 19 0.29 -10.35 -3.96
CA THR A 19 -0.60 -11.52 -3.97
C THR A 19 -2.05 -11.17 -4.29
N PHE A 20 -2.37 -9.88 -4.37
CA PHE A 20 -3.74 -9.35 -4.44
C PHE A 20 -4.65 -9.86 -3.31
N ASP A 21 -4.09 -10.11 -2.11
CA ASP A 21 -4.84 -10.56 -0.93
C ASP A 21 -4.78 -9.52 0.20
N ALA A 22 -5.80 -8.66 0.26
CA ALA A 22 -5.92 -7.64 1.30
C ALA A 22 -5.99 -8.25 2.71
N LYS A 23 -6.45 -9.49 2.87
CA LYS A 23 -6.62 -10.11 4.20
C LYS A 23 -5.27 -10.29 4.91
N LEU A 24 -4.17 -10.42 4.18
CA LEU A 24 -2.82 -10.47 4.74
C LEU A 24 -2.46 -9.20 5.51
N PHE A 25 -2.99 -8.05 5.08
CA PHE A 25 -2.71 -6.76 5.70
C PHE A 25 -3.70 -6.41 6.84
N MET A 26 -4.88 -7.03 6.88
CA MET A 26 -5.93 -6.70 7.85
C MET A 26 -5.45 -6.64 9.32
N PRO A 27 -4.67 -7.61 9.85
CA PRO A 27 -4.20 -7.54 11.24
C PRO A 27 -3.28 -6.34 11.51
N TYR A 28 -2.45 -5.98 10.52
CA TYR A 28 -1.47 -4.90 10.60
C TYR A 28 -2.13 -3.54 10.49
N LEU A 29 -3.15 -3.42 9.62
CA LEU A 29 -3.97 -2.23 9.49
C LEU A 29 -4.60 -1.84 10.84
N GLN A 30 -5.05 -2.80 11.64
CA GLN A 30 -5.66 -2.51 12.95
C GLN A 30 -4.66 -2.00 14.01
N SER A 31 -3.35 -2.13 13.79
CA SER A 31 -2.34 -1.66 14.75
C SER A 31 -2.36 -0.13 14.91
N GLU A 32 -2.06 0.37 16.12
CA GLU A 32 -2.01 1.82 16.39
C GLU A 32 -0.92 2.56 15.59
N ILE A 33 0.07 1.81 15.09
CA ILE A 33 1.15 2.33 14.24
C ILE A 33 0.60 2.80 12.89
N VAL A 34 -0.45 2.14 12.35
CA VAL A 34 -0.99 2.48 11.04
C VAL A 34 -2.06 3.56 11.15
N ILE A 35 -1.85 4.65 10.41
CA ILE A 35 -2.78 5.76 10.20
C ILE A 35 -3.17 5.76 8.72
N THR A 36 -4.42 6.10 8.41
CA THR A 36 -4.94 6.13 7.04
C THR A 36 -5.56 7.47 6.71
N ASP A 37 -5.66 7.79 5.42
CA ASP A 37 -6.41 8.93 4.87
C ASP A 37 -7.93 8.81 5.07
N ALA A 38 -8.46 7.59 5.18
CA ALA A 38 -9.87 7.35 5.41
C ALA A 38 -10.33 7.72 6.83
N THR A 39 -11.62 8.10 6.95
CA THR A 39 -12.27 8.41 8.25
C THR A 39 -12.21 7.26 9.26
N ASP A 40 -12.09 6.02 8.78
CA ASP A 40 -11.79 4.86 9.61
C ASP A 40 -11.10 3.76 8.79
N LYS A 41 -10.43 2.85 9.51
CA LYS A 41 -9.64 1.75 8.91
C LYS A 41 -10.47 0.73 8.14
N ARG A 42 -11.77 0.58 8.43
CA ARG A 42 -12.65 -0.34 7.67
C ARG A 42 -12.95 0.23 6.29
N LYS A 43 -13.12 1.55 6.19
CA LYS A 43 -13.28 2.23 4.89
C LYS A 43 -12.01 2.14 4.06
N PHE A 44 -10.85 2.41 4.66
CA PHE A 44 -9.56 2.22 4.00
C PHE A 44 -9.45 0.78 3.48
N TYR A 45 -9.71 -0.22 4.33
CA TYR A 45 -9.64 -1.63 3.93
C TYR A 45 -10.55 -1.94 2.74
N GLY A 46 -11.81 -1.52 2.79
CA GLY A 46 -12.75 -1.78 1.71
C GLY A 46 -12.37 -1.11 0.39
N PHE A 47 -11.72 0.06 0.45
CA PHE A 47 -11.18 0.71 -0.75
C PHE A 47 -9.93 0.00 -1.27
N PHE A 48 -8.99 -0.32 -0.38
CA PHE A 48 -7.77 -1.07 -0.70
C PHE A 48 -8.08 -2.44 -1.33
N GLU A 49 -9.02 -3.19 -0.77
CA GLU A 49 -9.47 -4.48 -1.34
C GLU A 49 -10.01 -4.31 -2.77
N LYS A 50 -10.84 -3.29 -3.01
CA LYS A 50 -11.34 -2.97 -4.35
C LYS A 50 -10.23 -2.59 -5.32
N MET A 51 -9.23 -1.84 -4.86
CA MET A 51 -8.05 -1.50 -5.65
C MET A 51 -7.26 -2.75 -6.05
N LEU A 52 -7.01 -3.68 -5.11
CA LEU A 52 -6.33 -4.94 -5.43
C LEU A 52 -7.10 -5.79 -6.43
N ILE A 53 -8.42 -5.90 -6.28
CA ILE A 53 -9.27 -6.65 -7.22
C ILE A 53 -9.18 -6.03 -8.62
N THR A 54 -9.25 -4.70 -8.70
CA THR A 54 -9.19 -3.95 -9.97
C THR A 54 -7.80 -4.06 -10.61
N ALA A 55 -6.74 -3.98 -9.82
CA ALA A 55 -5.37 -4.20 -10.29
C ALA A 55 -5.23 -5.63 -10.83
N LYS A 56 -5.70 -6.64 -10.10
CA LYS A 56 -5.65 -8.04 -10.53
C LYS A 56 -6.38 -8.29 -11.85
N SER A 57 -7.58 -7.73 -12.02
CA SER A 57 -8.38 -7.96 -13.23
C SER A 57 -7.80 -7.30 -14.48
N ASN A 58 -6.97 -6.27 -14.29
CA ASN A 58 -6.45 -5.44 -15.37
C ASN A 58 -4.92 -5.48 -15.50
N SER A 59 -4.25 -6.49 -14.94
CA SER A 59 -2.78 -6.62 -14.99
C SER A 59 -2.34 -7.89 -15.69
N VAL A 60 -1.12 -7.86 -16.23
CA VAL A 60 -0.47 -8.97 -16.91
C VAL A 60 0.79 -9.39 -16.14
N GLU A 61 0.72 -10.55 -15.51
CA GLU A 61 1.84 -11.17 -14.80
C GLU A 61 3.12 -11.25 -15.66
N PRO A 62 4.33 -11.22 -15.06
CA PRO A 62 4.58 -11.14 -13.63
C PRO A 62 4.39 -9.73 -13.05
N MET A 63 3.91 -9.67 -11.80
CA MET A 63 3.90 -8.43 -11.02
C MET A 63 5.28 -8.09 -10.44
N ASN A 64 5.57 -6.80 -10.33
CA ASN A 64 6.75 -6.28 -9.66
C ASN A 64 6.39 -5.09 -8.77
N PHE A 65 7.06 -4.98 -7.62
CA PHE A 65 6.84 -3.89 -6.67
C PHE A 65 8.04 -2.95 -6.66
N LYS A 66 7.80 -1.65 -6.66
CA LYS A 66 8.84 -0.62 -6.55
C LYS A 66 8.45 0.41 -5.50
N ILE A 67 9.44 0.87 -4.74
CA ILE A 67 9.31 2.01 -3.85
C ILE A 67 10.03 3.18 -4.53
N GLU A 68 9.28 4.24 -4.83
CA GLU A 68 9.75 5.36 -5.64
C GLU A 68 9.53 6.68 -4.87
N ILE A 69 10.40 7.66 -5.08
CA ILE A 69 10.22 9.03 -4.58
C ILE A 69 10.17 9.90 -5.84
N PRO A 70 8.97 10.22 -6.36
CA PRO A 70 8.86 10.96 -7.60
C PRO A 70 9.23 12.43 -7.41
N ASP A 71 9.85 13.04 -8.42
CA ASP A 71 10.30 14.44 -8.38
C ASP A 71 9.16 15.46 -8.20
N TRP A 72 7.90 15.04 -8.46
CA TRP A 72 6.70 15.86 -8.29
C TRP A 72 6.07 15.73 -6.90
N GLU A 73 6.58 14.86 -6.03
CA GLU A 73 6.07 14.71 -4.67
C GLU A 73 6.58 15.86 -3.81
N ASP A 74 5.66 16.77 -3.46
CA ASP A 74 5.94 17.96 -2.67
C ASP A 74 5.98 17.67 -1.17
N GLU A 75 5.41 16.54 -0.72
CA GLU A 75 5.46 16.14 0.68
C GLU A 75 6.76 15.38 1.00
N GLU A 76 7.64 16.04 1.76
CA GLU A 76 8.89 15.46 2.26
C GLU A 76 8.68 14.08 2.89
N ASP A 77 9.62 13.16 2.65
CA ASP A 77 9.62 11.78 3.11
C ASP A 77 8.45 10.89 2.62
N THR A 78 7.64 11.37 1.66
CA THR A 78 6.61 10.54 1.04
C THR A 78 7.20 9.60 -0.01
N LYS A 79 6.93 8.30 0.19
CA LYS A 79 7.32 7.23 -0.74
C LYS A 79 6.10 6.69 -1.45
N HIS A 80 6.24 6.41 -2.73
CA HIS A 80 5.22 5.80 -3.58
C HIS A 80 5.48 4.31 -3.69
N TYR A 81 4.52 3.55 -3.21
CA TYR A 81 4.52 2.10 -3.13
C TYR A 81 3.74 1.59 -4.34
N ASN A 82 4.47 1.28 -5.41
CA ASN A 82 3.93 1.09 -6.75
C ASN A 82 4.01 -0.36 -7.19
N LEU A 83 2.85 -0.90 -7.58
CA LEU A 83 2.71 -2.22 -8.17
C LEU A 83 2.66 -2.08 -9.70
N TYR A 84 3.59 -2.73 -10.40
CA TYR A 84 3.69 -2.74 -11.85
C TYR A 84 3.44 -4.15 -12.38
N ASP A 85 2.93 -4.23 -13.59
CA ASP A 85 2.88 -5.46 -14.35
C ASP A 85 3.93 -5.45 -15.47
N SER A 86 3.97 -6.51 -16.28
CA SER A 86 5.00 -6.68 -17.31
C SER A 86 4.77 -5.85 -18.58
N VAL A 87 3.59 -5.23 -18.73
CA VAL A 87 3.14 -4.63 -20.00
C VAL A 87 2.96 -3.11 -19.89
N HIS A 88 2.39 -2.63 -18.79
CA HIS A 88 2.02 -1.22 -18.66
C HIS A 88 3.19 -0.38 -18.17
N LYS A 89 3.35 0.80 -18.80
CA LYS A 89 4.34 1.80 -18.38
C LYS A 89 4.03 2.40 -17.00
N HIS A 90 2.74 2.50 -16.66
CA HIS A 90 2.27 3.09 -15.42
C HIS A 90 1.89 2.01 -14.41
N SER A 91 2.05 2.33 -13.13
CA SER A 91 1.67 1.45 -12.03
C SER A 91 0.20 1.06 -12.13
N ARG A 92 -0.09 -0.20 -11.80
CA ARG A 92 -1.43 -0.77 -11.70
C ARG A 92 -2.10 -0.45 -10.37
N LEU A 93 -1.29 -0.14 -9.36
CA LEU A 93 -1.71 0.35 -8.05
C LEU A 93 -0.58 1.21 -7.47
N SER A 94 -0.96 2.31 -6.82
CA SER A 94 -0.04 3.20 -6.12
C SER A 94 -0.59 3.53 -4.74
N LEU A 95 0.28 3.49 -3.73
CA LEU A 95 0.00 3.93 -2.36
C LEU A 95 1.03 4.99 -1.98
N ARG A 96 0.58 6.07 -1.34
CA ARG A 96 1.49 7.02 -0.69
C ARG A 96 1.73 6.56 0.73
N VAL A 97 3.00 6.47 1.10
CA VAL A 97 3.43 6.00 2.42
C VAL A 97 4.39 7.02 3.03
N ARG A 98 4.06 7.47 4.24
CA ARG A 98 4.92 8.33 5.07
C ARG A 98 5.24 7.64 6.37
N GLU A 99 6.52 7.56 6.70
CA GLU A 99 6.97 6.96 7.95
C GLU A 99 7.35 8.07 8.94
N SER A 100 6.81 8.02 10.15
CA SER A 100 7.28 8.85 11.27
C SER A 100 8.06 7.98 12.28
N GLU A 101 8.52 8.57 13.38
CA GLU A 101 9.16 7.82 14.47
C GLU A 101 8.25 6.67 14.96
N ASN A 102 6.95 6.93 15.13
CA ASN A 102 6.01 6.03 15.82
C ASN A 102 4.87 5.51 14.94
N SER A 103 4.71 6.03 13.73
CA SER A 103 3.59 5.68 12.86
C SER A 103 3.97 5.48 11.39
N ILE A 104 3.09 4.82 10.66
CA ILE A 104 3.07 4.74 9.20
C ILE A 104 1.74 5.31 8.75
N TYR A 105 1.78 6.37 7.98
CA TYR A 105 0.62 6.90 7.28
C TYR A 105 0.53 6.28 5.89
N ILE A 106 -0.64 5.75 5.55
CA ILE A 106 -0.91 5.14 4.24
C ILE A 106 -2.12 5.81 3.61
N GLU A 107 -1.95 6.25 2.37
CA GLU A 107 -3.01 6.82 1.55
C GLU A 107 -3.13 6.02 0.26
N THR A 108 -4.37 5.74 -0.12
CA THR A 108 -4.67 5.11 -1.40
C THR A 108 -4.84 6.16 -2.48
N MET A 109 -4.10 6.04 -3.59
CA MET A 109 -4.24 6.94 -4.72
C MET A 109 -5.28 6.39 -5.71
N PRO A 110 -6.42 7.08 -5.93
CA PRO A 110 -7.36 6.67 -6.98
C PRO A 110 -6.69 6.77 -8.36
N PHE A 111 -6.91 5.73 -9.15
CA PHE A 111 -6.41 5.56 -10.52
C PHE A 111 -7.34 6.16 -11.57
#